data_AF-K7MTG3-F1
#
_entry.id   AF-K7MTG3-F1
#
_cell.length_a   1.000
_cell.length_b   1.000
_cell.length_c   1.000
_cell.angle_alpha   90.00
_cell.angle_beta   90.00
_cell.angle_gamma   90.00
#
_symmetry.space_group_name_H-M   'P 1'
#
loop_
_entity.id
_entity.type
_entity.pdbx_description
1 polymer ?
#
loop_
_entity_poly.entity_id
_entity_poly.type
_entity_poly.pdbx_seq_one_letter_code
_entity_poly.pdbx_strand_id
1 'polypeptide(L)' 'MKDIATENFQQIYKAYEILSDLNKRQIYDIYSMEGLTSGLELGPKHNGVEEIKAELRGYCSVHHSFCLFISIQYE' A
#
# COMPACT_ATOMS: atom_id res chain seq x y z
N MET A 1 -19.71 -29.25 12.75
CA MET A 1 -18.30 -29.39 13.23
C MET A 1 -17.29 -29.35 12.10
N LYS A 2 -17.46 -30.14 11.02
CA LYS A 2 -16.56 -30.08 9.85
C LYS A 2 -16.48 -28.68 9.22
N ASP A 3 -17.59 -27.96 9.17
CA ASP A 3 -17.65 -26.63 8.53
C ASP A 3 -16.85 -25.60 9.32
N ILE A 4 -16.99 -25.59 10.66
CA ILE A 4 -16.21 -24.71 11.56
C ILE A 4 -14.71 -24.97 11.43
N ALA A 5 -14.30 -26.25 11.37
CA ALA A 5 -12.89 -26.60 11.19
C ALA A 5 -12.36 -26.13 9.83
N THR A 6 -13.18 -26.24 8.79
CA THR A 6 -12.83 -25.77 7.43
C THR A 6 -12.67 -24.27 7.39
N GLU A 7 -13.60 -23.52 8.00
CA GLU A 7 -13.56 -22.06 8.06
C GLU A 7 -12.32 -21.56 8.83
N ASN A 8 -12.06 -22.15 10.00
CA ASN A 8 -10.86 -21.83 10.79
C ASN A 8 -9.58 -22.11 10.01
N PHE A 9 -9.51 -23.23 9.30
CA PHE A 9 -8.35 -23.58 8.49
C PHE A 9 -8.14 -22.58 7.35
N GLN A 10 -9.22 -22.18 6.67
CA GLN A 10 -9.17 -21.18 5.61
C GLN A 10 -8.72 -19.81 6.13
N GLN A 11 -9.16 -19.41 7.32
CA GLN A 11 -8.73 -18.16 7.94
C GLN A 11 -7.23 -18.17 8.25
N ILE A 12 -6.72 -19.25 8.84
CA ILE A 12 -5.29 -19.41 9.16
C ILE A 12 -4.46 -19.42 7.87
N TYR A 13 -4.92 -20.13 6.84
CA TYR A 13 -4.23 -20.18 5.55
C TYR A 13 -4.11 -18.79 4.92
N LYS A 14 -5.18 -18.00 4.90
CA LYS A 14 -5.17 -16.62 4.40
C LYS A 14 -4.19 -15.73 5.19
N ALA A 15 -4.20 -15.84 6.51
CA ALA A 15 -3.26 -15.10 7.36
C ALA A 15 -1.80 -15.49 7.08
N TYR A 16 -1.52 -16.79 6.94
CA TYR A 16 -0.21 -17.28 6.57
C TYR A 16 0.25 -16.72 5.22
N GLU A 17 -0.62 -16.74 4.20
CA GLU A 17 -0.30 -16.23 2.88
C GLU A 17 0.10 -14.74 2.91
N ILE A 18 -0.67 -13.90 3.62
CA ILE A 18 -0.39 -12.46 3.74
C ILE A 18 0.90 -12.21 4.53
N LEU A 19 1.08 -12.90 5.67
CA LEU A 19 2.22 -12.66 6.56
C LEU A 19 3.53 -13.27 6.05
N SER A 20 3.45 -14.26 5.16
CA SER A 20 4.61 -14.90 4.52
C SER A 20 5.25 -14.05 3.43
N ASP A 21 4.47 -13.22 2.74
CA ASP A 21 4.95 -12.30 1.71
C ASP A 21 5.20 -10.92 2.32
N LEU A 22 6.46 -10.46 2.28
CA LEU A 22 6.84 -9.16 2.85
C LEU A 22 6.02 -8.01 2.24
N ASN A 23 5.76 -8.04 0.93
CA ASN A 23 5.03 -6.98 0.24
C ASN A 23 3.56 -6.97 0.66
N LYS A 24 2.90 -8.14 0.65
CA LYS A 24 1.51 -8.26 1.13
C LYS A 24 1.38 -7.84 2.59
N ARG A 25 2.33 -8.23 3.43
CA ARG A 25 2.37 -7.83 4.84
C ARG A 25 2.48 -6.32 4.99
N GLN A 26 3.38 -5.68 4.25
CA GLN A 26 3.52 -4.22 4.28
C GLN A 26 2.24 -3.51 3.81
N ILE A 27 1.58 -4.01 2.76
CA ILE A 27 0.28 -3.48 2.30
C ILE A 27 -0.76 -3.64 3.40
N TYR A 28 -0.85 -4.82 4.01
CA TYR A 28 -1.80 -5.10 5.08
C TYR A 28 -1.56 -4.23 6.32
N ASP A 29 -0.30 -4.03 6.70
CA ASP A 29 0.06 -3.22 7.86
C ASP A 29 -0.33 -1.74 7.68
N ILE A 30 -0.36 -1.23 6.44
CA ILE A 30 -0.68 0.17 6.12
C ILE A 30 -2.17 0.35 5.79
N TYR A 31 -2.73 -0.52 4.95
CA TYR A 31 -4.04 -0.37 4.32
C TYR A 31 -5.01 -1.51 4.65
N SER A 32 -4.65 -2.44 5.54
CA SER A 32 -5.48 -3.58 5.92
C SER A 32 -5.88 -4.47 4.73
N MET A 33 -7.04 -5.13 4.81
CA MET A 33 -7.53 -5.99 3.73
C MET A 33 -7.92 -5.18 2.49
N GLU A 34 -8.35 -3.93 2.69
CA GLU A 34 -8.77 -3.03 1.63
C GLU A 34 -7.63 -2.83 0.63
N GLY A 35 -6.41 -2.58 1.11
CA GLY A 35 -5.22 -2.44 0.26
C GLY A 35 -4.85 -3.71 -0.51
N LEU A 36 -5.05 -4.89 0.09
CA LEU A 36 -4.82 -6.16 -0.59
C LEU A 36 -5.85 -6.39 -1.71
N THR A 37 -7.11 -5.99 -1.49
CA THR A 37 -8.20 -6.19 -2.46
C THR A 37 -8.18 -5.21 -3.62
N SER A 38 -7.64 -4.00 -3.41
CA SER A 38 -7.59 -2.97 -4.45
C SER A 38 -6.49 -3.19 -5.49
N GLY A 39 -5.64 -4.21 -5.31
CA GLY A 39 -4.47 -4.44 -6.19
C GLY A 39 -3.46 -3.30 -6.11
N LEU A 40 -3.40 -2.58 -4.99
CA LEU A 40 -2.44 -1.50 -4.78
C LEU A 40 -1.05 -2.12 -4.63
N GLU A 41 -0.16 -1.84 -5.57
CA GLU A 41 1.27 -2.09 -5.40
C GLU A 41 1.84 -1.00 -4.48
N LEU A 42 2.68 -1.38 -3.51
CA LEU A 42 3.47 -0.38 -2.79
C LEU A 42 4.36 0.32 -3.83
N GLY A 43 4.23 1.65 -3.90
CA GLY A 43 5.08 2.47 -4.75
C GLY A 43 6.57 2.27 -4.41
N PRO A 44 7.47 2.72 -5.30
CA PRO A 44 8.91 2.60 -5.08
C PRO A 44 9.31 3.05 -3.67
N LYS A 45 10.19 2.26 -3.03
CA LYS A 45 10.75 2.61 -1.72
C LYS A 45 11.65 3.83 -1.91
N HIS A 46 11.12 5.01 -1.67
CA HIS A 46 11.94 6.21 -1.51
C HIS A 46 12.55 6.21 -0.11
N ASN A 47 13.86 6.44 -0.03
CA ASN A 47 14.64 6.29 1.19
C ASN A 47 14.53 7.51 2.12
N GLY A 48 13.74 8.51 1.76
CA GLY A 48 13.48 9.66 2.62
C GLY A 48 12.45 10.61 2.03
N VAL A 49 11.86 11.42 2.91
CA VAL A 49 10.88 12.47 2.56
C VAL A 49 11.44 13.41 1.49
N GLU A 50 12.75 13.68 1.50
CA GLU A 50 13.39 14.56 0.52
C GLU A 50 13.48 13.93 -0.88
N GLU A 51 13.68 12.61 -1.00
CA GLU A 51 13.64 11.92 -2.29
C GLU A 51 12.23 11.96 -2.90
N ILE A 52 11.20 11.73 -2.07
CA ILE A 52 9.79 11.81 -2.48
C ILE A 52 9.46 13.23 -2.95
N LYS A 53 9.87 14.26 -2.20
CA LYS A 53 9.67 15.65 -2.60
C LYS A 53 10.38 15.98 -3.91
N ALA A 54 11.60 15.49 -4.12
CA ALA A 54 12.35 15.75 -5.34
C ALA A 54 11.65 15.13 -6.56
N GLU A 55 11.17 13.90 -6.45
CA GLU A 55 10.43 13.24 -7.52
C GLU A 55 9.08 13.92 -7.79
N LEU A 56 8.32 14.23 -6.75
CA LEU A 56 7.04 14.96 -6.87
C LEU A 56 7.23 16.34 -7.51
N ARG A 57 8.33 17.05 -7.22
CA ARG A 57 8.71 18.29 -7.91
C ARG A 57 9.00 18.06 -9.39
N GLY A 58 9.69 16.97 -9.72
CA GLY A 58 9.90 16.54 -11.10
C GLY A 58 8.58 16.33 -11.85
N TYR A 59 7.63 15.61 -11.23
CA TYR A 59 6.29 15.40 -11.78
C TYR A 59 5.48 16.71 -11.91
N CYS A 60 5.56 17.62 -10.93
CA CYS A 60 4.94 18.94 -11.00
C CYS A 60 5.43 19.76 -12.20
N SER A 61 6.69 19.60 -12.63
CA SER A 61 7.21 20.29 -13.83
C SER A 61 6.53 19.84 -15.13
N VAL A 62 5.99 18.62 -15.17
CA VAL A 62 5.33 18.02 -16.34
C VAL A 62 3.82 18.26 -16.30
N HIS A 63 3.21 18.31 -15.12
CA HIS A 63 1.77 18.48 -14.92
C HIS A 63 1.45 19.64 -13.96
N HIS A 64 1.17 20.81 -14.52
CA HIS A 64 0.80 22.01 -13.75
C HIS A 64 -0.42 21.77 -12.82
N SER A 65 -1.41 20.99 -13.28
CA SER A 65 -2.60 20.64 -12.48
C SER A 65 -2.26 19.78 -11.26
N PHE A 66 -1.28 18.89 -11.38
CA PHE A 66 -0.83 18.05 -10.27
C PHE A 66 -0.08 18.85 -9.21
N CYS A 67 0.60 19.92 -9.62
CA CYS A 67 1.32 20.78 -8.69
C CYS A 67 0.41 21.50 -7.68
N LEU A 68 -0.75 21.99 -8.15
CA LEU A 68 -1.75 22.60 -7.27
C LEU A 68 -2.25 21.62 -6.20
N PHE A 69 -2.47 20.36 -6.56
CA PHE A 69 -2.93 19.34 -5.63
C PHE A 69 -1.89 19.06 -4.53
N ILE A 70 -0.60 18.95 -4.89
CA ILE A 70 0.47 18.72 -3.92
C ILE A 70 0.62 19.92 -2.97
N SER A 71 0.58 21.15 -3.48
CA SER A 71 0.66 22.35 -2.64
C SER A 71 -0.45 22.41 -1.59
N ILE A 72 -1.66 21.94 -1.92
CA ILE A 72 -2.80 21.90 -0.98
C ILE A 72 -2.61 20.83 0.11
N GLN A 73 -1.95 19.71 -0.20
CA GLN A 73 -1.79 18.60 0.76
C GLN A 73 -0.62 18.77 1.73
N TYR A 74 0.31 19.70 1.46
CA TYR A 74 1.55 19.88 2.23
C TYR A 74 1.75 21.30 2.82
N GLU A 75 0.71 22.14 2.83
CA GLU A 75 0.60 23.31 3.73
C GLU A 75 0.00 22.93 5.08
#